data_AF-A0A9D8GBC3-F1
#
_entry.id   AF-A0A9D8GBC3-F1
#
_cell.length_a   1.000
_cell.length_b   1.000
_cell.length_c   1.000
_cell.angle_alpha   90.00
_cell.angle_beta   90.00
_cell.angle_gamma   90.00
#
_symmetry.space_group_name_H-M   'P 1'
#
loop_
_entity.id
_entity.type
_entity.pdbx_description
1 polymer ?
#
loop_
_entity_poly.entity_id
_entity_poly.type
_entity_poly.pdbx_seq_one_letter_code
_entity_poly.pdbx_strand_id
1 'polypeptide(L)'
;MAHCALNVALYGELSRWSMTERGHAVCHRDKDHFQIGPSSLSCNDEGLVWKINEIANPLPRRLQGEVFVQMGKAWQSDVFSLTADASHRWGPLQPRARIKVRFERPALQWEGWAYVDANEGDEPINQGFSEWDWSRAHLPDHSTAVLYDVRSPGMEPQSSNILALRFASGEKP
;
A
#
# COMPACT_ATOMS: atom_id res chain seq x y z
N MET A 1 -13.08 -12.53 -6.56
CA MET A 1 -12.12 -11.69 -7.32
C MET A 1 -11.87 -12.32 -8.66
N ALA A 2 -12.09 -11.61 -9.78
CA ALA A 2 -11.74 -12.13 -11.11
C ALA A 2 -10.24 -11.99 -11.42
N HIS A 3 -9.61 -10.92 -10.90
CA HIS A 3 -8.21 -10.57 -11.13
C HIS A 3 -7.53 -10.17 -9.82
N CYS A 4 -6.22 -10.32 -9.79
CA CYS A 4 -5.33 -9.88 -8.73
C CYS A 4 -4.07 -9.27 -9.35
N ALA A 5 -3.42 -8.34 -8.67
CA ALA A 5 -2.22 -7.71 -9.17
C ALA A 5 -1.24 -7.40 -8.04
N LEU A 6 0.05 -7.46 -8.37
CA LEU A 6 1.10 -6.84 -7.57
C LEU A 6 1.73 -5.73 -8.41
N ASN A 7 1.78 -4.52 -7.85
CA ASN A 7 2.45 -3.38 -8.44
C ASN A 7 3.65 -2.98 -7.56
N VAL A 8 4.82 -2.82 -8.17
CA VAL A 8 6.04 -2.39 -7.48
C VAL A 8 6.69 -1.29 -8.31
N ALA A 9 6.99 -0.16 -7.65
CA ALA A 9 7.69 0.96 -8.23
C ALA A 9 8.94 1.29 -7.39
N LEU A 10 10.11 1.17 -8.01
CA LEU A 10 11.37 1.67 -7.51
C LEU A 10 11.70 2.97 -8.25
N TYR A 11 11.96 4.03 -7.50
CA TYR A 11 12.39 5.33 -8.02
C TYR A 11 13.90 5.54 -7.78
N GLY A 12 14.52 6.40 -8.59
CA GLY A 12 15.97 6.67 -8.55
C GLY A 12 16.75 6.01 -9.69
N GLU A 13 18.08 5.93 -9.54
CA GLU A 13 18.99 5.46 -10.61
C GLU A 13 18.68 4.03 -11.08
N LEU A 14 18.33 3.15 -10.14
CA LEU A 14 17.95 1.76 -10.42
C LEU A 14 16.44 1.59 -10.62
N SER A 15 15.75 2.62 -11.11
CA SER A 15 14.29 2.63 -11.24
C SER A 15 13.73 1.45 -12.03
N ARG A 16 12.63 0.89 -11.51
CA ARG A 16 11.89 -0.23 -12.11
C ARG A 16 10.43 -0.03 -11.77
N TRP A 17 9.54 -0.35 -12.70
CA TRP A 17 8.12 -0.41 -12.43
C TRP A 17 7.58 -1.73 -12.94
N SER A 18 6.80 -2.46 -12.15
CA SER A 18 6.09 -3.65 -12.59
C SER A 18 4.64 -3.55 -12.14
N MET A 19 3.71 -3.85 -13.03
CA MET A 19 2.31 -4.10 -12.69
C MET A 19 1.91 -5.38 -13.40
N THR A 20 1.75 -6.46 -12.65
CA THR A 20 1.43 -7.77 -13.22
C THR A 20 0.08 -8.23 -12.74
N GLU A 21 -0.91 -8.10 -13.62
CA GLU A 21 -2.25 -8.66 -13.43
C GLU A 21 -2.24 -10.15 -13.70
N ARG A 22 -2.92 -10.90 -12.83
CA ARG A 22 -3.06 -12.35 -12.91
C ARG A 22 -4.50 -12.77 -12.63
N GLY A 23 -4.90 -13.90 -13.19
CA GLY A 23 -6.20 -14.50 -12.90
C GLY A 23 -6.24 -15.10 -11.48
N HIS A 24 -7.46 -15.28 -10.95
CA HIS A 24 -7.67 -15.83 -9.60
C HIS A 24 -7.00 -17.19 -9.35
N ALA A 25 -6.81 -18.02 -10.38
CA ALA A 25 -6.25 -19.37 -10.24
C ALA A 25 -4.81 -19.41 -9.68
N VAL A 26 -4.08 -18.29 -9.75
CA VAL A 26 -2.72 -18.15 -9.19
C VAL A 26 -2.68 -17.21 -7.98
N CYS A 27 -3.83 -16.96 -7.37
CA CYS A 27 -4.00 -16.18 -6.16
C CYS A 27 -4.39 -17.09 -5.00
N HIS A 28 -3.59 -17.07 -3.94
CA HIS A 28 -3.89 -17.80 -2.70
C HIS A 28 -3.81 -16.82 -1.53
N ARG A 29 -4.79 -16.91 -0.62
CA ARG A 29 -4.82 -16.08 0.58
C ARG A 29 -5.34 -16.89 1.75
N ASP A 30 -4.67 -16.77 2.87
CA ASP A 30 -5.18 -17.15 4.18
C ASP A 30 -5.02 -15.98 5.17
N LYS A 31 -5.07 -16.28 6.47
CA LYS A 31 -5.01 -15.28 7.53
C LYS A 31 -3.67 -14.53 7.54
N ASP A 32 -2.56 -15.25 7.32
CA ASP A 32 -1.20 -14.74 7.55
C ASP A 32 -0.34 -14.81 6.27
N HIS A 33 -0.88 -15.31 5.16
CA HIS A 33 -0.19 -15.42 3.89
C HIS A 33 -1.06 -14.97 2.71
N PHE A 34 -0.44 -14.25 1.78
CA PHE A 34 -1.03 -13.85 0.51
C PHE A 34 -0.04 -14.06 -0.62
N GLN A 35 -0.43 -14.80 -1.65
CA GLN A 35 0.43 -15.14 -2.78
C GLN A 35 -0.26 -14.78 -4.10
N ILE A 36 0.48 -14.14 -4.99
CA ILE A 36 0.10 -13.87 -6.38
C ILE A 36 1.23 -14.40 -7.28
N GLY A 37 1.00 -15.54 -7.92
CA GLY A 37 2.01 -16.21 -8.75
C GLY A 37 3.32 -16.44 -7.97
N PRO A 38 4.47 -15.91 -8.44
CA PRO A 38 5.77 -16.10 -7.81
C PRO A 38 6.06 -15.11 -6.65
N SER A 39 5.18 -14.14 -6.39
CA SER A 39 5.34 -13.13 -5.35
C SER A 39 4.41 -13.41 -4.17
N SER A 40 4.82 -13.07 -2.95
CA SER A 40 4.05 -13.32 -1.74
C SER A 40 4.24 -12.26 -0.67
N LEU A 41 3.25 -12.12 0.21
CA LEU A 41 3.28 -11.41 1.47
C LEU A 41 3.02 -12.42 2.59
N SER A 42 3.83 -12.40 3.63
CA SER A 42 3.58 -13.14 4.87
C SER A 42 3.57 -12.19 6.06
N CYS A 43 2.69 -12.45 7.01
CA CYS A 43 2.63 -11.77 8.29
C CYS A 43 3.18 -12.68 9.38
N ASN A 44 4.02 -12.15 10.26
CA ASN A 44 4.50 -12.83 11.45
C ASN A 44 4.52 -11.85 12.63
N ASP A 45 4.99 -12.31 13.79
CA ASP A 45 5.03 -11.50 15.02
C ASP A 45 5.93 -10.25 14.92
N GLU A 46 6.89 -10.22 13.99
CA GLU A 46 7.77 -9.08 13.77
C GLU A 46 7.21 -8.08 12.75
N GLY A 47 6.44 -8.57 11.77
CA GLY A 47 5.77 -7.72 10.79
C GLY A 47 5.49 -8.40 9.45
N LEU A 48 5.61 -7.63 8.37
CA LEU A 48 5.27 -8.04 7.02
C LEU A 48 6.53 -8.35 6.21
N VAL A 49 6.57 -9.53 5.60
CA VAL A 49 7.63 -9.97 4.69
C VAL A 49 7.04 -10.13 3.30
N TRP A 50 7.42 -9.23 2.39
CA TRP A 50 7.16 -9.37 0.96
C TRP A 50 8.33 -10.08 0.30
N LYS A 51 8.03 -11.12 -0.48
CA LYS A 51 8.94 -11.71 -1.47
C LYS A 51 8.43 -11.32 -2.85
N ILE A 52 9.23 -10.57 -3.58
CA ILE A 52 8.86 -9.99 -4.87
C ILE A 52 9.64 -10.73 -5.95
N ASN A 53 8.95 -11.21 -6.98
CA ASN A 53 9.55 -11.81 -8.16
C ASN A 53 8.72 -11.45 -9.40
N GLU A 54 8.97 -10.25 -9.91
CA GLU A 54 8.21 -9.65 -11.01
C GLU A 54 9.11 -9.29 -12.19
N ILE A 55 8.47 -8.91 -13.31
CA ILE A 55 9.12 -8.39 -14.50
C ILE A 55 8.68 -6.93 -14.67
N ALA A 56 9.65 -6.03 -14.82
CA ALA A 56 9.40 -4.62 -15.02
C ALA A 56 8.89 -4.29 -16.43
N ASN A 57 8.25 -3.13 -16.56
CA ASN A 57 7.69 -2.53 -17.76
C ASN A 57 8.18 -1.07 -17.88
N PRO A 58 8.31 -0.47 -19.09
CA PRO A 58 8.18 -1.10 -20.42
C PRO A 58 9.38 -1.98 -20.80
N LEU A 59 10.53 -1.82 -20.11
CA LEU A 59 11.71 -2.63 -20.36
C LEU A 59 11.71 -3.88 -19.47
N PRO A 60 11.63 -5.10 -20.05
CA PRO A 60 11.54 -6.35 -19.31
C PRO A 60 12.82 -6.62 -18.55
N ARG A 61 12.86 -6.20 -17.28
CA ARG A 61 13.98 -6.39 -16.36
C ARG A 61 13.48 -7.09 -15.11
N ARG A 62 14.29 -8.00 -14.57
CA ARG A 62 13.95 -8.71 -13.33
C ARG A 62 13.85 -7.74 -12.16
N LEU A 63 12.81 -7.94 -11.36
CA LEU A 63 12.58 -7.27 -10.09
C LEU A 63 12.38 -8.37 -9.04
N GLN A 64 13.47 -8.71 -8.35
CA GLN A 64 13.52 -9.85 -7.43
C GLN A 64 14.19 -9.45 -6.13
N GLY A 65 13.49 -9.67 -5.01
CA GLY A 65 13.92 -9.21 -3.71
C GLY A 65 12.95 -9.49 -2.58
N GLU A 66 13.33 -9.05 -1.39
CA GLU A 66 12.53 -9.07 -0.18
C GLU A 66 12.37 -7.65 0.39
N VAL A 67 11.17 -7.37 0.90
CA VAL A 67 10.88 -6.15 1.67
C VAL A 67 10.30 -6.58 3.01
N PHE A 68 10.99 -6.21 4.08
CA PHE A 68 10.52 -6.41 5.45
C PHE A 68 10.04 -5.09 6.03
N VAL A 69 8.82 -5.07 6.56
CA VAL A 69 8.26 -3.94 7.30
C VAL A 69 7.94 -4.39 8.71
N GLN A 70 8.60 -3.76 9.69
CA GLN A 70 8.37 -4.05 11.09
C GLN A 70 7.02 -3.44 11.51
N MET A 71 6.09 -4.29 11.95
CA MET A 71 4.77 -3.85 12.41
C MET A 71 4.76 -3.72 13.93
N GLY A 72 3.98 -2.78 14.45
CA GLY A 72 3.73 -2.68 15.89
C GLY A 72 2.83 -3.81 16.40
N LYS A 73 2.78 -4.00 17.71
CA LYS A 73 1.89 -4.99 18.36
C LYS A 73 0.41 -4.66 18.21
N ALA A 74 0.09 -3.37 18.09
CA ALA A 74 -1.26 -2.89 17.81
C ALA A 74 -1.24 -2.24 16.43
N TRP A 75 -1.89 -2.88 15.47
CA TRP A 75 -2.13 -2.27 14.16
C TRP A 75 -3.19 -1.19 14.35
N GLN A 76 -3.06 -0.09 13.62
CA GLN A 76 -4.12 0.90 13.58
C GLN A 76 -5.37 0.25 12.98
N SER A 77 -6.47 0.34 13.71
CA SER A 77 -7.79 -0.14 13.28
C SER A 77 -8.71 1.00 12.84
N ASP A 78 -8.18 2.22 12.78
CA ASP A 78 -8.93 3.39 12.31
C ASP A 78 -9.21 3.23 10.83
N VAL A 79 -10.49 3.02 10.52
CA VAL A 79 -11.00 2.92 9.16
C VAL A 79 -11.86 4.14 8.88
N PHE A 80 -11.56 4.81 7.79
CA PHE A 80 -12.25 6.02 7.38
C PHE A 80 -13.13 5.72 6.17
N SER A 81 -14.41 6.08 6.29
CA SER A 81 -15.34 6.00 5.17
C SER A 81 -15.17 7.22 4.28
N LEU A 82 -14.82 7.00 3.02
CA LEU A 82 -14.58 8.08 2.05
C LEU A 82 -15.81 8.40 1.19
N THR A 83 -16.84 7.56 1.26
CA THR A 83 -18.15 7.78 0.66
C THR A 83 -19.23 7.92 1.74
N ALA A 84 -20.31 8.64 1.44
CA ALA A 84 -21.40 8.89 2.39
C ALA A 84 -22.12 7.60 2.86
N ASP A 85 -22.09 6.56 2.04
CA ASP A 85 -22.70 5.25 2.28
C ASP A 85 -21.74 4.24 2.93
N ALA A 86 -20.49 4.64 3.22
CA ALA A 86 -19.45 3.78 3.78
C ALA A 86 -19.07 2.55 2.93
N SER A 87 -19.37 2.56 1.63
CA SER A 87 -18.99 1.51 0.67
C SER A 87 -17.48 1.41 0.45
N HIS A 88 -16.72 2.45 0.78
CA HIS A 88 -15.24 2.45 0.71
C HIS A 88 -14.61 2.83 2.05
N ARG A 89 -13.76 1.94 2.55
CA ARG A 89 -13.18 1.92 3.91
C ARG A 89 -11.67 1.85 3.86
N TRP A 90 -11.01 2.97 4.14
CA TRP A 90 -9.57 3.17 3.89
C TRP A 90 -8.89 3.59 5.18
N GLY A 91 -7.65 3.14 5.39
CA GLY A 91 -6.92 3.56 6.58
C GLY A 91 -5.49 3.03 6.68
N PRO A 92 -4.61 3.74 7.40
CA PRO A 92 -3.30 3.21 7.72
C PRO A 92 -3.41 2.02 8.66
N LEU A 93 -2.64 0.97 8.41
CA LEU A 93 -2.34 -0.09 9.38
C LEU A 93 -1.16 0.31 10.27
N GLN A 94 -0.16 0.98 9.70
CA GLN A 94 1.02 1.46 10.40
C GLN A 94 1.49 2.77 9.76
N PRO A 95 1.10 3.95 10.31
CA PRO A 95 1.42 5.26 9.74
C PRO A 95 2.94 5.52 9.63
N ARG A 96 3.70 4.90 10.54
CA ARG A 96 5.16 4.96 10.55
C ARG A 96 5.73 3.61 11.00
N ALA A 97 6.50 2.99 10.13
CA ALA A 97 7.12 1.67 10.33
C ALA A 97 8.60 1.68 9.93
N ARG A 98 9.43 0.85 10.56
CA ARG A 98 10.76 0.58 10.02
C ARG A 98 10.66 -0.37 8.84
N ILE A 99 11.42 -0.09 7.78
CA ILE A 99 11.47 -0.92 6.58
C ILE A 99 12.91 -1.28 6.26
N LYS A 100 13.10 -2.51 5.79
CA LYS A 100 14.33 -3.01 5.19
C LYS A 100 14.01 -3.53 3.80
N VAL A 101 14.78 -3.11 2.82
CA VAL A 101 14.59 -3.48 1.41
C VAL A 101 15.87 -4.12 0.92
N ARG A 102 15.77 -5.31 0.32
CA ARG A 102 16.88 -5.98 -0.34
C ARG A 102 16.41 -6.62 -1.63
N PHE A 103 16.93 -6.16 -2.76
CA PHE A 103 16.68 -6.74 -4.07
C PHE A 103 17.96 -7.31 -4.65
N GLU A 104 18.01 -8.61 -4.94
CA GLU A 104 19.10 -9.22 -5.72
C GLU A 104 19.09 -8.70 -7.16
N ARG A 105 17.91 -8.34 -7.68
CA ARG A 105 17.72 -7.65 -8.96
C ARG A 105 16.78 -6.47 -8.72
N PRO A 106 17.26 -5.20 -8.75
CA PRO A 106 18.46 -4.71 -9.43
C PRO A 106 19.74 -4.54 -8.59
N ALA A 107 19.98 -5.34 -7.54
CA ALA A 107 21.10 -5.19 -6.60
C ALA A 107 21.02 -3.87 -5.79
N LEU A 108 19.90 -3.73 -5.07
CA LEU A 108 19.61 -2.58 -4.22
C LEU A 108 19.41 -3.04 -2.77
N GLN A 109 19.95 -2.31 -1.81
CA GLN A 109 19.68 -2.54 -0.39
C GLN A 109 19.65 -1.22 0.38
N TRP A 110 18.63 -1.05 1.22
CA TRP A 110 18.53 0.12 2.10
C TRP A 110 17.56 -0.15 3.26
N GLU A 111 17.65 0.69 4.30
CA GLU A 111 16.71 0.72 5.41
C GLU A 111 16.15 2.14 5.57
N GLY A 112 14.93 2.26 6.08
CA GLY A 112 14.27 3.57 6.18
C GLY A 112 12.97 3.53 6.95
N TRP A 113 12.04 4.40 6.52
CA TRP A 113 10.70 4.51 7.08
C TRP A 113 9.65 4.19 6.02
N ALA A 114 8.65 3.42 6.40
CA ALA A 114 7.48 3.09 5.59
C ALA A 114 6.20 3.61 6.26
N TYR A 115 5.15 3.64 5.44
CA TYR A 115 3.76 3.74 5.86
C TYR A 115 3.04 2.58 5.19
N VAL A 116 2.17 1.92 5.95
CA VAL A 116 1.39 0.77 5.53
C VAL A 116 -0.08 1.12 5.70
N ASP A 117 -0.87 0.94 4.65
CA ASP A 117 -2.33 1.04 4.63
C ASP A 117 -2.99 -0.22 4.10
N ALA A 118 -4.28 -0.32 4.38
CA ALA A 118 -5.19 -1.26 3.76
C ALA A 118 -6.49 -0.54 3.43
N ASN A 119 -7.00 -0.81 2.22
CA ASN A 119 -8.20 -0.21 1.70
C ASN A 119 -9.11 -1.35 1.23
N GLU A 120 -10.39 -1.27 1.58
CA GLU A 120 -11.42 -2.22 1.15
C GLU A 120 -12.67 -1.48 0.69
N GLY A 121 -13.53 -2.19 -0.03
CA GLY A 121 -14.83 -1.67 -0.42
C GLY A 121 -15.76 -2.76 -0.91
N ASP A 122 -17.05 -2.43 -0.90
CA ASP A 122 -18.13 -3.34 -1.29
C ASP A 122 -18.40 -3.32 -2.80
N GLU A 123 -17.72 -2.41 -3.52
CA GLU A 123 -17.81 -2.22 -4.95
C GLU A 123 -16.45 -1.81 -5.57
N PRO A 124 -16.31 -1.85 -6.91
CA PRO A 124 -15.14 -1.32 -7.60
C PRO A 124 -14.92 0.18 -7.32
N ILE A 125 -13.67 0.58 -7.14
CA ILE A 125 -13.27 1.96 -6.81
C ILE A 125 -13.85 3.04 -7.76
N ASN A 126 -14.05 2.71 -9.03
CA ASN A 126 -14.58 3.63 -10.04
C ASN A 126 -16.10 3.83 -9.99
N GLN A 127 -16.81 3.11 -9.11
CA GLN A 127 -18.23 3.35 -8.81
C GLN A 127 -18.37 4.40 -7.70
N GLY A 128 -17.57 4.30 -6.64
CA GLY A 128 -17.58 5.27 -5.54
C GLY A 128 -16.87 6.59 -5.85
N PHE A 129 -15.88 6.57 -6.75
CA PHE A 129 -15.05 7.74 -7.06
C PHE A 129 -14.85 7.94 -8.57
N SER A 130 -15.01 9.18 -9.02
CA SER A 130 -14.56 9.60 -10.36
C SER A 130 -13.10 10.04 -10.34
N GLU A 131 -12.65 10.65 -9.24
CA GLU A 131 -11.27 11.11 -9.02
C GLU A 131 -10.89 10.95 -7.54
N TRP A 132 -9.62 10.67 -7.29
CA TRP A 132 -9.07 10.58 -5.94
C TRP A 132 -7.60 11.00 -5.93
N ASP A 133 -7.24 11.81 -4.94
CA ASP A 133 -5.87 12.13 -4.60
C ASP A 133 -5.59 11.61 -3.19
N TRP A 134 -4.41 11.03 -3.03
CA TRP A 134 -3.93 10.57 -1.74
C TRP A 134 -2.50 11.04 -1.53
N SER A 135 -2.22 11.54 -0.33
CA SER A 135 -0.85 11.85 0.06
C SER A 135 -0.58 11.49 1.50
N ARG A 136 0.71 11.28 1.79
CA ARG A 136 1.22 11.07 3.14
C ARG A 136 2.50 11.86 3.35
N ALA A 137 2.73 12.30 4.57
CA ALA A 137 3.97 12.92 4.97
C ALA A 137 4.36 12.53 6.40
N HIS A 138 5.63 12.16 6.57
CA HIS A 138 6.25 12.09 7.88
C HIS A 138 6.69 13.49 8.29
N LEU A 139 6.20 13.95 9.45
CA LEU A 139 6.41 15.32 9.94
C LEU A 139 7.64 15.42 10.87
N PRO A 140 8.19 16.63 11.09
CA PRO A 140 9.37 16.83 11.95
C PRO A 140 9.18 16.35 13.39
N ASP A 141 7.95 16.36 13.90
CA ASP A 141 7.61 15.85 15.25
C ASP A 141 7.32 14.34 15.28
N HIS A 142 7.72 13.62 14.23
CA HIS A 142 7.55 12.18 14.04
C HIS A 142 6.10 11.70 13.87
N SER A 143 5.12 12.61 13.89
CA SER A 143 3.75 12.28 13.48
C SER A 143 3.67 12.05 11.96
N THR A 144 2.56 11.44 11.54
CA THR A 144 2.27 11.21 10.12
C THR A 144 0.99 11.94 9.74
N ALA A 145 1.07 12.80 8.72
CA ALA A 145 -0.09 13.38 8.08
C ALA A 145 -0.54 12.49 6.91
N VAL A 146 -1.84 12.30 6.76
CA VAL A 146 -2.46 11.59 5.63
C VAL A 146 -3.60 12.44 5.11
N LEU A 147 -3.67 12.60 3.80
CA LEU A 147 -4.73 13.33 3.11
C LEU A 147 -5.40 12.38 2.12
N TYR A 148 -6.73 12.30 2.19
CA TYR A 148 -7.58 11.76 1.15
C TYR A 148 -8.42 12.91 0.59
N ASP A 149 -8.42 13.08 -0.71
CA ASP A 149 -9.27 14.04 -1.41
C ASP A 149 -10.01 13.26 -2.50
N VAL A 150 -11.31 13.07 -2.33
CA VAL A 150 -12.10 12.20 -3.20
C VAL A 150 -13.29 12.94 -3.78
N ARG A 151 -13.64 12.57 -5.02
CA ARG A 151 -14.82 13.11 -5.71
C ARG A 151 -15.71 11.95 -6.14
N SER A 152 -16.94 11.96 -5.67
CA SER A 152 -17.95 10.99 -6.09
C SER A 152 -18.46 11.33 -7.49
N PRO A 153 -18.91 10.33 -8.27
CA PRO A 153 -19.51 10.58 -9.58
C PRO A 153 -20.67 11.59 -9.50
N GLY A 154 -20.66 12.57 -10.40
CA GLY A 154 -21.69 13.61 -10.46
C GLY A 154 -21.48 14.81 -9.52
N MET A 155 -20.42 14.83 -8.70
CA MET A 155 -20.02 16.04 -7.97
C MET A 155 -19.46 17.10 -8.94
N GLU A 156 -19.77 18.37 -8.67
CA GLU A 156 -19.19 19.50 -9.40
C GLU A 156 -17.66 19.52 -9.25
N PRO A 157 -16.88 19.93 -10.26
CA PRO A 157 -15.42 19.87 -10.21
C PRO A 157 -14.76 20.60 -9.03
N GLN A 158 -15.45 21.59 -8.44
CA GLN A 158 -14.96 22.36 -7.29
C GLN A 158 -15.38 21.76 -5.93
N SER A 159 -16.17 20.69 -5.93
CA SER A 159 -16.63 20.03 -4.71
C SER A 159 -15.89 18.71 -4.53
N SER A 160 -15.20 18.56 -3.40
CA SER A 160 -14.55 17.31 -3.02
C SER A 160 -14.70 17.04 -1.53
N ASN A 161 -14.62 15.76 -1.16
CA ASN A 161 -14.60 15.33 0.22
C ASN A 161 -13.15 15.17 0.64
N ILE A 162 -12.69 16.11 1.45
CA ILE A 162 -11.31 16.13 1.95
C ILE A 162 -11.29 15.59 3.38
N LEU A 163 -10.47 14.57 3.60
CA LEU A 163 -10.16 14.03 4.90
C LEU A 163 -8.66 14.21 5.19
N ALA A 164 -8.35 15.13 6.11
CA ALA A 164 -7.00 15.40 6.58
C ALA A 164 -6.80 14.82 7.98
N LEU A 165 -5.90 13.85 8.10
CA LEU A 165 -5.67 13.08 9.31
C LEU A 165 -4.24 13.27 9.81
N ARG A 166 -4.07 13.19 11.13
CA ARG A 166 -2.77 13.21 11.77
C ARG A 166 -2.67 12.08 12.79
N PHE A 167 -1.67 11.22 12.61
CA PHE A 167 -1.38 10.11 13.49
C PHE A 167 -0.13 10.42 14.31
N ALA A 168 -0.25 10.36 15.63
CA ALA A 168 0.91 10.51 16.52
C ALA A 168 1.93 9.38 16.26
N SER A 169 3.20 9.59 16.62
CA SER A 169 4.15 8.47 16.62
C SER A 169 3.72 7.45 17.68
N GLY A 170 3.40 6.24 17.24
CA GLY A 170 3.22 5.09 18.13
C GLY A 170 4.57 4.77 18.79
N GLU A 171 4.72 5.24 20.03
CA GLU A 171 5.88 5.10 20.94
C GLU A 171 7.24 5.62 20.40
N LYS A 172 7.99 6.28 21.30
CA LYS A 172 9.38 6.71 21.05
C LYS A 172 10.30 5.48 21.01
N PRO A 173 11.43 5.54 20.27
CA PRO A 173 12.47 4.52 20.36
C PRO A 173 12.99 4.33 21.80
#